data_AF-A0A5Q0EJD2-F1
#
_entry.id   AF-A0A5Q0EJD2-F1
#
_cell.length_a   1.000
_cell.length_b   1.000
_cell.length_c   1.000
_cell.angle_alpha   90.00
_cell.angle_beta   90.00
_cell.angle_gamma   90.00
#
_symmetry.space_group_name_H-M   'P 1'
#
loop_
_entity.id
_entity.type
_entity.pdbx_description
1 polymer ?
#
loop_
_entity_poly.entity_id
_entity_poly.type
_entity_poly.pdbx_seq_one_letter_code
_entity_poly.pdbx_strand_id
1 'polypeptide(L)'
;MKRLMIALALCVSANVSAAVYKCEDKYGRVTFSQVPCAVDAEKIEVREVSAIKSDLDVQAINQRAQERVEAAEQARAARARAALEERRHQDNIKAQKEIAEAQREQARALRAIPRW
;
A
#
# COMPACT_ATOMS: atom_id res chain seq x y z
N MET A 1 -46.80 23.50 -35.28
CA MET A 1 -46.47 22.10 -35.64
C MET A 1 -45.14 21.94 -36.40
N LYS A 2 -44.77 22.83 -37.33
CA LYS A 2 -43.49 22.74 -38.09
C LYS A 2 -42.20 22.80 -37.24
N ARG A 3 -42.21 23.47 -36.08
CA ARG A 3 -41.03 23.57 -35.20
C ARG A 3 -40.78 22.30 -34.36
N LEU A 4 -41.77 21.42 -34.22
CA LEU A 4 -41.62 20.16 -33.47
C LEU A 4 -40.83 19.12 -34.27
N MET A 5 -40.92 19.14 -35.60
CA MET A 5 -40.22 18.22 -36.50
C MET A 5 -38.70 18.47 -36.56
N ILE A 6 -38.25 19.70 -36.29
CA ILE A 6 -36.81 20.04 -36.31
C ILE A 6 -36.11 19.52 -35.04
N ALA A 7 -36.81 19.46 -33.90
CA ALA A 7 -36.25 18.93 -32.65
C ALA A 7 -36.08 17.41 -32.68
N LEU A 8 -36.95 16.69 -33.40
CA LEU A 8 -36.87 15.23 -33.50
C LEU A 8 -35.71 14.75 -34.40
N ALA A 9 -35.28 15.57 -35.35
CA ALA A 9 -34.18 15.24 -36.26
C ALA A 9 -32.79 15.29 -35.59
N LEU A 10 -32.63 16.02 -34.49
CA LEU A 10 -31.35 16.12 -33.77
C LEU A 10 -31.08 14.94 -32.81
N CYS A 11 -32.07 14.09 -32.53
CA CYS A 11 -31.91 12.96 -31.59
C CYS A 11 -31.42 11.67 -32.28
N VAL A 12 -31.11 11.70 -33.58
CA VAL A 12 -30.55 10.58 -34.35
C VAL A 12 -29.02 10.71 -34.48
N SER A 13 -28.36 11.33 -33.51
CA SER A 13 -26.90 11.35 -33.43
C SER A 13 -26.41 10.07 -32.74
N ALA A 14 -26.16 9.09 -33.60
CA ALA A 14 -25.03 8.16 -33.52
C ALA A 14 -24.89 7.30 -32.25
N ASN A 15 -25.46 6.10 -32.30
CA ASN A 15 -24.94 4.95 -31.57
C ASN A 15 -23.56 4.55 -32.14
N VAL A 16 -22.51 5.32 -31.87
CA VAL A 16 -21.14 4.89 -32.14
C VAL A 16 -20.76 3.87 -31.07
N SER A 17 -21.10 2.61 -31.33
CA SER A 17 -20.45 1.49 -30.66
C SER A 17 -18.97 1.59 -30.99
N ALA A 18 -18.13 1.96 -30.02
CA ALA A 18 -16.68 1.99 -30.17
C ALA A 18 -16.16 0.55 -30.39
N ALA A 19 -16.11 0.12 -31.65
CA ALA A 19 -15.55 -1.15 -32.06
C ALA A 19 -14.04 -1.00 -32.14
N VAL A 20 -13.30 -1.81 -31.37
CA VAL A 20 -11.84 -1.85 -31.46
C VAL A 20 -11.46 -3.07 -32.30
N TYR A 21 -10.73 -2.85 -33.37
CA TYR A 21 -10.28 -3.90 -34.28
C TYR A 21 -8.82 -4.24 -34.03
N LYS A 22 -8.49 -5.53 -34.10
CA LYS A 22 -7.11 -6.01 -34.03
C LYS A 22 -6.51 -6.01 -35.44
N CYS A 23 -5.38 -5.34 -35.60
CA CYS A 23 -4.69 -5.17 -36.87
C CYS A 23 -3.27 -5.72 -36.77
N GLU A 24 -2.88 -6.57 -37.72
CA GLU A 24 -1.52 -7.12 -37.78
C GLU A 24 -0.78 -6.53 -38.99
N ASP A 25 0.42 -6.00 -38.77
CA ASP A 25 1.26 -5.50 -39.87
C ASP A 25 1.99 -6.65 -40.59
N LYS A 26 2.60 -6.34 -41.74
CA LYS A 26 3.41 -7.29 -42.53
C LYS A 26 4.64 -7.87 -41.80
N TYR A 27 4.92 -7.40 -40.59
CA TYR A 27 6.01 -7.84 -39.73
C TYR A 27 5.50 -8.56 -38.46
N GLY A 28 4.19 -8.84 -38.37
CA GLY A 28 3.56 -9.53 -37.24
C GLY A 28 3.29 -8.66 -36.01
N ARG A 29 3.35 -7.33 -36.12
CA ARG A 29 3.06 -6.42 -35.00
C ARG A 29 1.57 -6.13 -34.92
N VAL A 30 1.01 -6.37 -33.73
CA VAL A 30 -0.39 -6.11 -33.43
C VAL A 30 -0.60 -4.67 -32.99
N THR A 31 -1.57 -4.00 -33.62
CA THR A 31 -2.04 -2.66 -33.26
C THR A 31 -3.56 -2.66 -33.14
N PHE A 32 -4.11 -1.77 -32.30
CA PHE A 32 -5.55 -1.66 -32.08
C PHE A 32 -6.05 -0.36 -32.69
N SER A 33 -7.11 -0.43 -33.49
CA SER A 33 -7.67 0.70 -34.23
C SER A 33 -9.18 0.80 -34.03
N GLN A 34 -9.72 2.02 -34.05
CA GLN A 34 -11.18 2.27 -34.02
C GLN A 34 -11.83 2.09 -35.40
N VAL A 35 -11.03 1.91 -36.45
CA VAL A 35 -11.45 1.70 -37.84
C VAL A 35 -10.87 0.37 -38.34
N PRO A 36 -11.61 -0.46 -39.09
CA PRO A 36 -11.09 -1.71 -39.64
C PRO A 36 -9.92 -1.45 -40.59
N CYS A 37 -8.81 -2.16 -40.35
CA CYS A 37 -7.59 -2.07 -41.17
C CYS A 37 -7.62 -2.98 -42.41
N ALA A 38 -8.49 -3.98 -42.42
CA ALA A 38 -8.68 -4.93 -43.52
C ALA A 38 -10.11 -5.46 -43.50
N VAL A 39 -10.54 -6.08 -44.61
CA VAL A 39 -11.91 -6.60 -44.78
C VAL A 39 -12.20 -7.75 -43.80
N ASP A 40 -11.15 -8.44 -43.37
CA ASP A 40 -11.15 -9.55 -42.41
C ASP A 40 -10.73 -9.14 -40.99
N ALA A 41 -10.66 -7.84 -40.70
CA ALA A 41 -10.26 -7.34 -39.38
C ALA A 41 -11.19 -7.87 -38.28
N GLU A 42 -10.61 -8.55 -37.30
CA GLU A 42 -11.36 -9.13 -36.19
C GLU A 42 -11.81 -8.02 -35.22
N LYS A 43 -13.12 -7.93 -35.01
CA LYS A 43 -13.72 -7.00 -34.04
C LYS A 43 -13.57 -7.58 -32.64
N ILE A 44 -12.94 -6.84 -31.75
CA ILE A 44 -12.82 -7.21 -30.33
C ILE A 44 -13.86 -6.44 -29.53
N GLU A 45 -14.70 -7.17 -28.80
CA GLU A 45 -15.52 -6.59 -27.73
C GLU A 45 -14.63 -6.34 -26.52
N VAL A 46 -14.32 -5.06 -26.27
CA VAL A 46 -13.67 -4.66 -25.02
C VAL A 46 -14.73 -4.73 -23.92
N ARG A 47 -14.79 -5.86 -23.21
CA ARG A 47 -15.57 -5.95 -21.97
C ARG A 47 -14.83 -5.17 -20.90
N GLU A 48 -15.37 -4.03 -20.50
CA GLU A 48 -14.95 -3.36 -19.27
C GLU A 48 -15.16 -4.31 -18.10
N VAL A 49 -14.08 -4.87 -17.59
CA VAL A 49 -14.10 -5.59 -16.32
C VAL A 49 -14.03 -4.54 -15.23
N SER A 50 -15.18 -3.95 -14.87
CA SER A 50 -15.28 -3.17 -13.64
C SER A 50 -15.15 -4.14 -12.46
N ALA A 51 -13.92 -4.37 -12.01
CA ALA A 51 -13.62 -5.29 -10.92
C ALA A 51 -14.18 -4.84 -9.55
N ILE A 52 -14.85 -3.69 -9.48
CA ILE A 52 -15.49 -3.17 -8.28
C ILE A 52 -16.99 -3.32 -8.47
N LYS A 53 -17.54 -4.41 -7.93
CA LYS A 53 -18.95 -4.81 -8.14
C LYS A 53 -19.94 -4.03 -7.27
N SER A 54 -19.48 -3.31 -6.25
CA SER A 54 -20.33 -2.48 -5.39
C SER A 54 -19.53 -1.50 -4.53
N ASP A 55 -20.13 -0.37 -4.16
CA ASP A 55 -19.56 0.58 -3.18
C ASP A 55 -19.28 -0.08 -1.81
N LEU A 56 -20.02 -1.13 -1.48
CA LEU A 56 -19.80 -1.96 -0.29
C LEU A 56 -18.43 -2.64 -0.29
N ASP A 57 -17.93 -3.07 -1.45
CA ASP A 57 -16.61 -3.71 -1.54
C ASP A 57 -15.48 -2.70 -1.29
N VAL A 58 -15.65 -1.45 -1.75
CA VAL A 58 -14.67 -0.38 -1.52
C VAL A 58 -14.60 -0.01 -0.04
N GLN A 59 -15.75 0.07 0.63
CA GLN A 59 -15.80 0.38 2.07
C GLN A 59 -15.15 -0.71 2.91
N ALA A 60 -15.40 -1.99 2.59
CA ALA A 60 -14.78 -3.12 3.29
C ALA A 60 -13.26 -3.17 3.06
N ILE A 61 -12.78 -2.86 1.85
CA ILE A 61 -11.35 -2.77 1.55
C ILE A 61 -10.69 -1.63 2.33
N ASN A 62 -11.34 -0.46 2.39
CA ASN A 62 -10.82 0.70 3.13
C ASN A 62 -10.76 0.45 4.63
N GLN A 63 -11.79 -0.18 5.22
CA GLN A 63 -11.77 -0.56 6.63
C GLN A 63 -10.63 -1.52 6.94
N ARG A 64 -10.44 -2.58 6.14
CA ARG A 64 -9.32 -3.51 6.32
C ARG A 64 -7.96 -2.85 6.14
N ALA A 65 -7.86 -1.86 5.24
CA ALA A 65 -6.63 -1.09 5.07
C ALA A 65 -6.33 -0.26 6.32
N GLN A 66 -7.34 0.40 6.91
CA GLN A 66 -7.20 1.17 8.15
C GLN A 66 -6.81 0.27 9.33
N GLU A 67 -7.50 -0.84 9.54
CA GLU A 67 -7.18 -1.80 10.61
C GLU A 67 -5.73 -2.30 10.53
N ARG A 68 -5.22 -2.55 9.32
CA ARG A 68 -3.83 -2.99 9.12
C ARG A 68 -2.83 -1.89 9.46
N VAL A 69 -3.14 -0.63 9.15
CA VAL A 69 -2.29 0.51 9.49
C VAL A 69 -2.26 0.69 11.00
N GLU A 70 -3.41 0.71 11.66
CA GLU A 70 -3.52 0.85 13.11
C GLU A 70 -2.80 -0.29 13.85
N ALA A 71 -3.01 -1.54 13.43
CA ALA A 71 -2.31 -2.68 14.01
C ALA A 71 -0.78 -2.60 13.83
N ALA A 72 -0.31 -2.12 12.67
CA ALA A 72 1.11 -1.92 12.42
C ALA A 72 1.70 -0.80 13.30
N GLU A 73 0.96 0.29 13.51
CA GLU A 73 1.38 1.38 14.39
C GLU A 73 1.44 0.93 15.85
N GLN A 74 0.43 0.22 16.33
CA GLN A 74 0.43 -0.36 17.68
C GLN A 74 1.60 -1.32 17.88
N ALA A 75 1.87 -2.19 16.90
CA ALA A 75 3.02 -3.10 16.96
C ALA A 75 4.36 -2.35 16.99
N ARG A 76 4.50 -1.25 16.24
CA ARG A 76 5.70 -0.39 16.29
C ARG A 76 5.85 0.27 17.65
N ALA A 77 4.77 0.83 18.20
CA ALA A 77 4.79 1.46 19.52
C ALA A 77 5.15 0.46 20.63
N ALA A 78 4.59 -0.76 20.59
CA ALA A 78 4.92 -1.82 21.53
C ALA A 78 6.40 -2.21 21.46
N ARG A 79 6.95 -2.38 20.25
CA ARG A 79 8.37 -2.68 20.05
C ARG A 79 9.28 -1.56 20.55
N ALA A 80 8.92 -0.30 20.31
CA ALA A 80 9.68 0.84 20.80
C ALA A 80 9.71 0.90 22.34
N ARG A 81 8.58 0.59 23.00
CA ARG A 81 8.51 0.51 24.47
C ARG A 81 9.38 -0.63 25.01
N ALA A 82 9.26 -1.83 24.44
CA ALA A 82 10.08 -2.98 24.84
C ALA A 82 11.59 -2.70 24.67
N ALA A 83 11.98 -2.07 23.55
CA ALA A 83 13.38 -1.70 23.32
C ALA A 83 13.90 -0.66 24.33
N LEU A 84 13.04 0.29 24.75
CA LEU A 84 13.40 1.28 25.77
C LEU A 84 13.55 0.63 27.15
N GLU A 85 12.64 -0.28 27.51
CA GLU A 85 12.71 -1.03 28.77
C GLU A 85 13.97 -1.89 28.84
N GLU A 86 14.31 -2.59 27.74
CA GLU A 86 15.53 -3.38 27.66
C GLU A 86 16.78 -2.49 27.83
N ARG A 87 16.83 -1.32 27.19
CA ARG A 87 17.94 -0.37 27.38
C ARG A 87 18.06 0.07 28.84
N ARG A 88 16.93 0.43 29.47
CA ARG A 88 16.92 0.81 30.89
C ARG A 88 17.40 -0.34 31.77
N HIS A 89 17.03 -1.57 31.46
CA HIS A 89 17.48 -2.74 32.19
C HIS A 89 18.99 -2.94 32.07
N GLN A 90 19.54 -2.83 30.85
CA GLN A 90 20.97 -2.92 30.62
C GLN A 90 21.75 -1.80 31.33
N ASP A 91 21.25 -0.57 31.30
CA ASP A 91 21.88 0.56 31.98
C ASP A 91 21.86 0.36 33.50
N ASN A 92 20.75 -0.14 34.05
CA ASN A 92 20.68 -0.48 35.47
C ASN A 92 21.68 -1.58 35.86
N ILE A 93 21.83 -2.62 35.02
CA ILE A 93 22.82 -3.68 35.26
C ILE A 93 24.25 -3.11 35.23
N LYS A 94 24.56 -2.22 34.29
CA LYS A 94 25.87 -1.58 34.21
C LYS A 94 26.15 -0.73 35.45
N ALA A 95 25.20 0.11 35.85
CA ALA A 95 25.32 0.92 37.05
C ALA A 95 25.54 0.06 38.31
N GLN A 96 24.83 -1.06 38.44
CA GLN A 96 25.05 -2.00 39.55
C GLN A 96 26.45 -2.62 39.54
N LYS A 97 26.99 -2.96 38.36
CA LYS A 97 28.35 -3.49 38.24
C LYS A 97 29.39 -2.46 38.65
N GLU A 98 29.26 -1.22 38.18
CA GLU A 98 30.15 -0.11 38.55
C GLU A 98 30.15 0.14 40.06
N ILE A 99 28.96 0.15 40.68
CA ILE A 99 28.83 0.28 42.14
C ILE A 99 29.50 -0.89 42.86
N ALA A 100 29.29 -2.12 42.40
CA ALA A 100 29.88 -3.31 43.00
C ALA A 100 31.41 -3.32 42.87
N GLU A 101 31.96 -2.84 41.75
CA GLU A 101 33.39 -2.69 41.53
C GLU A 101 33.99 -1.63 42.46
N ALA A 102 33.37 -0.45 42.56
CA ALA A 102 33.78 0.60 43.48
C ALA A 102 33.78 0.11 44.95
N GLN A 103 32.75 -0.65 45.35
CA GLN A 103 32.70 -1.25 46.69
C GLN A 103 33.83 -2.26 46.92
N ARG A 104 34.18 -3.06 45.92
CA ARG A 104 35.31 -4.01 46.01
C ARG A 104 36.64 -3.28 46.15
N GLU A 105 36.84 -2.20 45.42
CA GLU A 105 38.05 -1.37 45.54
C GLU A 105 38.17 -0.72 46.91
N GLN A 106 37.08 -0.13 47.43
CA GLN A 106 37.06 0.42 48.79
C GLN A 106 37.34 -0.64 49.85
N ALA A 107 36.74 -1.83 49.73
CA ALA A 107 36.99 -2.93 50.66
C ALA A 107 38.45 -3.42 50.60
N ARG A 108 39.07 -3.45 49.42
CA ARG A 108 40.50 -3.76 49.26
C ARG A 108 41.38 -2.70 49.92
N ALA A 109 41.07 -1.41 49.72
CA ALA A 109 41.80 -0.31 50.33
C ALA A 109 41.73 -0.36 51.86
N LEU A 110 40.54 -0.60 52.44
CA LEU A 110 40.36 -0.73 53.89
C LEU A 110 41.14 -1.92 54.48
N ARG A 111 41.22 -3.05 53.77
CA ARG A 111 42.01 -4.21 54.20
C ARG A 111 43.52 -3.96 54.14
N ALA A 112 43.99 -3.04 53.31
CA ALA A 112 45.39 -2.70 53.18
C ALA A 112 45.89 -1.77 54.31
N ILE A 113 45.01 -1.23 55.16
CA ILE A 113 45.40 -0.38 56.28
C ILE A 113 46.04 -1.24 57.39
N PRO A 114 47.32 -1.02 57.75
CA PRO A 114 47.96 -1.74 58.84
C PRO A 114 47.28 -1.44 60.18
N ARG A 115 46.94 -2.50 60.93
CA ARG A 115 46.49 -2.40 62.32
C ARG A 115 47.73 -2.25 63.21
N TRP A 116 47.95 -1.04 63.71
CA TRP A 116 48.97 -0.71 64.71
C TRP A 116 48.44 -0.95 66.13
#